data_AF-A0A0D3DEP1-F1
#
_entry.id   AF-A0A0D3DEP1-F1
#
_cell.length_a   1.000
_cell.length_b   1.000
_cell.length_c   1.000
_cell.angle_alpha   90.00
_cell.angle_beta   90.00
_cell.angle_gamma   90.00
#
_symmetry.space_group_name_H-M   'P 1'
#
loop_
_entity.id
_entity.type
_entity.pdbx_description
1 polymer ?
#
loop_
_entity_poly.entity_id
_entity_poly.type
_entity_poly.pdbx_seq_one_letter_code
_entity_poly.pdbx_strand_id
1 'polypeptide(L)'
;MVGADSFYYLGGILRAGKRGYALVHEPSVLRKCNVQPMVTFATCQICTGGQFREFFIKCVTAGNTNAIYYEGLYAALIVGPEKCIRILQPNVPNHDLSTLAVGIFNVCIGNDKEASKLFQQFEANHYDLRSDAIVGLGADLEWRLISFGAPYMNRYGASFKFPDDEVIKSPSCLYGHDYTVDFEGSCKNCRLFWICCNISHIL
;
A
#
# COMPACT_ATOMS: atom_id res chain seq x y z
N MET A 1 17.85 12.06 -14.17
CA MET A 1 16.68 11.75 -15.03
C MET A 1 15.54 12.65 -14.62
N VAL A 2 14.79 13.22 -15.56
CA VAL A 2 13.73 14.21 -15.26
C VAL A 2 12.67 13.59 -14.33
N GLY A 3 12.30 14.31 -13.27
CA GLY A 3 11.27 13.88 -12.31
C GLY A 3 11.69 12.81 -11.31
N ALA A 4 12.90 12.26 -11.43
CA ALA A 4 13.40 11.20 -10.56
C ALA A 4 13.61 11.69 -9.10
N ASP A 5 14.07 12.92 -8.94
CA ASP A 5 14.33 13.47 -7.60
C ASP A 5 13.02 13.89 -6.92
N SER A 6 12.15 14.60 -7.65
CA SER A 6 10.85 15.04 -7.17
C SER A 6 9.96 15.56 -8.30
N PHE A 7 8.66 15.29 -8.21
CA PHE A 7 7.64 15.94 -9.03
C PHE A 7 7.72 17.48 -8.96
N TYR A 8 8.03 18.06 -7.79
CA TYR A 8 8.01 19.52 -7.62
C TYR A 8 9.01 20.24 -8.53
N TYR A 9 10.07 19.56 -8.99
CA TYR A 9 11.05 20.12 -9.91
C TYR A 9 10.56 20.16 -11.37
N LEU A 10 9.45 19.50 -11.69
CA LEU A 10 8.88 19.50 -13.04
C LEU A 10 8.21 20.84 -13.39
N GLY A 11 7.83 21.65 -12.39
CA GLY A 11 7.16 22.93 -12.61
C GLY A 11 7.97 23.90 -13.48
N GLY A 12 9.29 23.93 -13.33
CA GLY A 12 10.17 24.73 -14.19
C GLY A 12 10.16 24.27 -15.65
N ILE A 13 10.17 22.94 -15.86
CA ILE A 13 10.18 22.32 -17.19
C ILE A 13 8.84 22.52 -17.90
N LEU A 14 7.73 22.38 -17.18
CA LEU A 14 6.38 22.64 -17.71
C LEU A 14 6.23 24.09 -18.19
N ARG A 15 6.80 25.05 -17.45
CA ARG A 15 6.78 26.48 -17.82
C ARG A 15 7.67 26.84 -19.00
N ALA A 16 8.61 25.98 -19.39
CA ALA A 16 9.50 26.21 -20.53
C ALA A 16 8.79 26.05 -21.90
N GLY A 17 7.50 25.69 -21.91
CA GLY A 17 6.66 25.65 -23.11
C GLY A 17 6.40 24.22 -23.64
N LYS A 18 5.88 24.12 -24.87
CA LYS A 18 5.34 22.86 -25.45
C LYS A 18 6.31 21.68 -25.39
N ARG A 19 7.61 21.94 -25.63
CA ARG A 19 8.65 20.89 -25.58
C ARG A 19 8.86 20.36 -24.16
N GLY A 20 8.89 21.25 -23.18
CA GLY A 20 8.98 20.87 -21.77
C GLY A 20 7.74 20.10 -21.30
N TYR A 21 6.56 20.54 -21.72
CA TYR A 21 5.31 19.80 -21.48
C TYR A 21 5.36 18.37 -22.05
N ALA A 22 5.77 18.22 -23.31
CA ALA A 22 5.89 16.90 -23.95
C ALA A 22 6.90 15.99 -23.23
N LEU A 23 8.05 16.54 -22.83
CA LEU A 23 9.07 15.80 -22.09
C LEU A 23 8.55 15.28 -20.74
N VAL A 24 7.86 16.12 -19.97
CA VAL A 24 7.32 15.74 -18.65
C VAL A 24 6.26 14.64 -18.76
N HIS A 25 5.56 14.56 -19.88
CA HIS A 25 4.51 13.58 -20.14
C HIS A 25 5.00 12.35 -20.95
N GLU A 26 6.31 12.21 -21.16
CA GLU A 26 6.87 11.03 -21.78
C GLU A 26 6.66 9.80 -20.88
N PRO A 27 6.23 8.63 -21.39
CA PRO A 27 6.01 7.44 -20.57
C PRO A 27 7.21 7.04 -19.70
N SER A 28 8.44 7.21 -20.20
CA SER A 28 9.65 6.87 -19.44
C SER A 28 9.88 7.78 -18.23
N VAL A 29 9.50 9.06 -18.33
CA VAL A 29 9.54 10.06 -17.25
C VAL A 29 8.43 9.78 -16.25
N LEU A 30 7.19 9.61 -16.72
CA LEU A 30 6.03 9.32 -15.86
C LEU A 30 6.23 8.04 -15.04
N ARG A 31 6.74 6.98 -15.68
CA ARG A 31 7.03 5.68 -15.04
C ARG A 31 8.04 5.79 -13.89
N LYS A 32 8.96 6.74 -13.95
CA LYS A 32 10.06 6.89 -12.99
C LYS A 32 9.99 8.16 -12.15
N CYS A 33 8.93 8.96 -12.31
CA CYS A 33 8.71 10.17 -11.55
C CYS A 33 8.55 9.84 -10.05
N ASN A 34 9.27 10.55 -9.19
CA ASN A 34 9.07 10.44 -7.75
C ASN A 34 7.79 11.19 -7.35
N VAL A 35 6.73 10.42 -7.14
CA VAL A 35 5.40 10.89 -6.73
C VAL A 35 5.22 10.99 -5.21
N GLN A 36 6.15 10.45 -4.42
CA GLN A 36 6.04 10.44 -2.95
C GLN A 36 5.81 11.84 -2.34
N PRO A 37 6.48 12.92 -2.80
CA PRO A 37 6.22 14.26 -2.27
C PRO A 37 4.77 14.73 -2.46
N MET A 38 4.09 14.33 -3.56
CA MET A 38 2.66 14.64 -3.74
C MET A 38 1.81 13.97 -2.66
N VAL A 39 2.15 12.72 -2.32
CA VAL A 39 1.39 11.90 -1.37
C VAL A 39 1.69 12.30 0.07
N THR A 40 2.89 12.78 0.36
CA THR A 40 3.29 13.18 1.72
C THR A 40 2.85 14.61 2.06
N PHE A 41 2.92 15.55 1.12
CA PHE A 41 2.66 16.97 1.42
C PHE A 41 1.33 17.49 0.85
N ALA A 42 0.71 16.76 -0.07
CA ALA A 42 -0.46 17.22 -0.80
C ALA A 42 -1.44 16.08 -1.13
N THR A 43 -1.67 15.15 -0.19
CA THR A 43 -2.49 13.95 -0.40
C THR A 43 -3.85 14.27 -1.00
N CYS A 44 -4.54 15.31 -0.51
CA CYS A 44 -5.83 15.73 -1.05
C CYS A 44 -5.77 16.18 -2.53
N GLN A 45 -4.61 16.64 -3.00
CA GLN A 45 -4.41 17.09 -4.38
C GLN A 45 -4.27 15.93 -5.38
N ILE A 46 -4.00 14.71 -4.92
CA ILE A 46 -3.98 13.50 -5.76
C ILE A 46 -5.28 12.69 -5.69
N CYS A 47 -6.20 13.08 -4.79
CA CYS A 47 -7.55 12.52 -4.68
C CYS A 47 -8.51 13.12 -5.72
N THR A 48 -9.75 12.63 -5.75
CA THR A 48 -10.80 13.15 -6.64
C THR A 48 -10.98 14.66 -6.50
N GLY A 49 -10.91 15.39 -7.61
CA GLY A 49 -11.02 16.86 -7.64
C GLY A 49 -9.73 17.63 -7.31
N GLY A 50 -8.64 16.93 -6.94
CA GLY A 50 -7.36 17.53 -6.65
C GLY A 50 -6.57 17.97 -7.90
N GLN A 51 -5.73 19.00 -7.75
CA GLN A 51 -5.00 19.60 -8.87
C GLN A 51 -3.94 18.68 -9.49
N PHE A 52 -3.39 17.74 -8.72
CA PHE A 52 -2.37 16.80 -9.18
C PHE A 52 -2.96 15.48 -9.70
N ARG A 53 -4.27 15.28 -9.57
CA ARG A 53 -4.96 14.02 -9.91
C ARG A 53 -4.68 13.58 -11.34
N GLU A 54 -4.81 14.48 -12.31
CA GLU A 54 -4.63 14.14 -13.72
C GLU A 54 -3.21 13.63 -14.01
N PHE A 55 -2.19 14.36 -13.54
CA PHE A 55 -0.80 13.96 -13.70
C PHE A 55 -0.51 12.63 -12.98
N PHE A 56 -1.01 12.48 -11.75
CA PHE A 56 -0.82 11.28 -10.95
C PHE A 56 -1.40 10.03 -11.66
N ILE A 57 -2.59 10.14 -12.25
CA ILE A 57 -3.19 9.05 -13.04
C ILE A 57 -2.39 8.73 -14.32
N LYS A 58 -1.72 9.71 -14.92
CA LYS A 58 -0.78 9.44 -16.02
C LYS A 58 0.42 8.63 -15.54
N CYS A 59 0.94 8.89 -14.33
CA CYS A 59 1.98 8.04 -13.72
C CYS A 59 1.50 6.61 -13.47
N VAL A 60 0.28 6.43 -12.95
CA VAL A 60 -0.34 5.10 -12.76
C VAL A 60 -0.41 4.35 -14.09
N THR A 61 -0.98 5.00 -15.12
CA THR A 61 -1.12 4.44 -16.47
C THR A 61 0.23 4.09 -17.10
N ALA A 62 1.28 4.88 -16.82
CA ALA A 62 2.63 4.62 -17.30
C ALA A 62 3.37 3.49 -16.56
N GLY A 63 2.75 2.86 -15.55
CA GLY A 63 3.36 1.77 -14.80
C GLY A 63 4.31 2.21 -13.70
N ASN A 64 4.11 3.41 -13.12
CA ASN A 64 4.89 3.87 -11.97
C ASN A 64 4.49 3.08 -10.72
N THR A 65 5.42 2.27 -10.19
CA THR A 65 5.20 1.36 -9.05
C THR A 65 4.61 2.06 -7.82
N ASN A 66 5.17 3.21 -7.44
CA ASN A 66 4.71 3.98 -6.28
C ASN A 66 3.34 4.61 -6.53
N ALA A 67 3.11 5.14 -7.74
CA ALA A 67 1.80 5.70 -8.08
C ALA A 67 0.70 4.62 -8.07
N ILE A 68 0.98 3.44 -8.62
CA ILE A 68 0.09 2.27 -8.58
C ILE A 68 -0.21 1.88 -7.13
N TYR A 69 0.82 1.82 -6.28
CA TYR A 69 0.65 1.51 -4.85
C TYR A 69 -0.32 2.46 -4.16
N TYR A 70 -0.05 3.77 -4.25
CA TYR A 70 -0.88 4.79 -3.62
C TYR A 70 -2.29 4.86 -4.21
N GLU A 71 -2.46 4.69 -5.53
CA GLU A 71 -3.78 4.63 -6.15
C GLU A 71 -4.58 3.41 -5.67
N GLY A 72 -3.92 2.26 -5.49
CA GLY A 72 -4.54 1.08 -4.91
C GLY A 72 -5.06 1.36 -3.50
N LEU A 73 -4.24 1.95 -2.63
CA LEU A 73 -4.65 2.29 -1.27
C LEU A 73 -5.82 3.28 -1.24
N TYR A 74 -5.77 4.33 -2.05
CA TYR A 74 -6.88 5.26 -2.16
C TYR A 74 -8.16 4.56 -2.63
N ALA A 75 -8.06 3.66 -3.62
CA ALA A 75 -9.20 2.88 -4.10
C ALA A 75 -9.76 1.90 -3.06
N ALA A 76 -8.92 1.39 -2.15
CA ALA A 76 -9.37 0.55 -1.03
C ALA A 76 -10.40 1.30 -0.16
N LEU A 77 -10.16 2.59 0.10
CA LEU A 77 -11.02 3.43 0.94
C LEU A 77 -12.31 3.85 0.23
N ILE A 78 -12.21 4.19 -1.05
CA ILE A 78 -13.36 4.74 -1.80
C ILE A 78 -14.29 3.64 -2.30
N VAL A 79 -13.72 2.53 -2.77
CA VAL A 79 -14.48 1.46 -3.44
C VAL A 79 -14.45 0.17 -2.63
N GLY A 80 -13.28 -0.23 -2.14
CA GLY A 80 -13.10 -1.44 -1.35
C GLY A 80 -11.78 -2.17 -1.66
N PRO A 81 -11.33 -3.06 -0.76
CA PRO A 81 -10.08 -3.81 -0.89
C PRO A 81 -9.94 -4.58 -2.20
N GLU A 82 -11.04 -5.10 -2.76
CA GLU A 82 -11.04 -5.83 -4.04
C GLU A 82 -10.58 -4.96 -5.20
N LYS A 83 -10.92 -3.66 -5.17
CA LYS A 83 -10.44 -2.72 -6.20
C LYS A 83 -8.95 -2.45 -6.04
N CYS A 84 -8.46 -2.33 -4.81
CA CYS A 84 -7.04 -2.20 -4.52
C CYS A 84 -6.25 -3.41 -5.03
N ILE A 85 -6.69 -4.63 -4.68
CA ILE A 85 -6.06 -5.89 -5.11
C ILE A 85 -5.85 -5.90 -6.64
N ARG A 86 -6.89 -5.54 -7.42
CA ARG A 86 -6.79 -5.46 -8.88
C ARG A 86 -5.80 -4.41 -9.38
N ILE A 87 -5.73 -3.24 -8.73
CA ILE A 87 -4.81 -2.16 -9.12
C ILE A 87 -3.36 -2.56 -8.81
N LEU A 88 -3.13 -3.22 -7.68
CA LEU A 88 -1.79 -3.59 -7.22
C LEU A 88 -1.21 -4.82 -7.93
N GLN A 89 -2.04 -5.59 -8.66
CA GLN A 89 -1.61 -6.82 -9.34
C GLN A 89 -0.30 -6.68 -10.16
N PRO A 90 -0.06 -5.60 -10.94
CA PRO A 90 1.17 -5.44 -11.71
C PRO A 90 2.43 -5.28 -10.85
N ASN A 91 2.29 -4.88 -9.59
CA ASN A 91 3.39 -4.69 -8.65
C ASN A 91 3.76 -5.98 -7.91
N VAL A 92 2.86 -6.97 -7.86
CA VAL A 92 3.07 -8.23 -7.13
C VAL A 92 3.81 -9.24 -8.02
N PRO A 93 4.86 -9.94 -7.52
CA PRO A 93 5.39 -9.88 -6.16
C PRO A 93 6.55 -8.90 -5.97
N ASN A 94 6.96 -8.16 -7.00
CA ASN A 94 8.27 -7.48 -6.99
C ASN A 94 8.35 -6.24 -6.08
N HIS A 95 7.21 -5.68 -5.67
CA HIS A 95 7.16 -4.55 -4.73
C HIS A 95 6.64 -5.03 -3.38
N ASP A 96 7.43 -4.84 -2.33
CA ASP A 96 7.17 -5.30 -0.97
C ASP A 96 5.85 -4.76 -0.41
N LEU A 97 5.67 -3.43 -0.36
CA LEU A 97 4.48 -2.78 0.18
C LEU A 97 3.21 -3.19 -0.56
N SER A 98 3.26 -3.30 -1.90
CA SER A 98 2.11 -3.78 -2.66
C SER A 98 1.78 -5.24 -2.37
N THR A 99 2.79 -6.11 -2.29
CA THR A 99 2.60 -7.54 -2.02
C THR A 99 2.02 -7.76 -0.63
N LEU A 100 2.57 -7.06 0.38
CA LEU A 100 2.05 -7.10 1.75
C LEU A 100 0.62 -6.57 1.82
N ALA A 101 0.33 -5.42 1.21
CA ALA A 101 -1.01 -4.83 1.21
C ALA A 101 -2.05 -5.75 0.53
N VAL A 102 -1.71 -6.40 -0.59
CA VAL A 102 -2.61 -7.35 -1.25
C VAL A 102 -2.87 -8.57 -0.36
N GLY A 103 -1.85 -9.09 0.33
CA GLY A 103 -2.02 -10.16 1.32
C GLY A 103 -2.98 -9.77 2.45
N ILE A 104 -2.73 -8.61 3.08
CA ILE A 104 -3.57 -8.08 4.17
C ILE A 104 -5.01 -7.84 3.70
N PHE A 105 -5.21 -7.27 2.51
CA PHE A 105 -6.55 -7.02 1.99
C PHE A 105 -7.32 -8.31 1.65
N ASN A 106 -6.63 -9.38 1.25
CA ASN A 106 -7.26 -10.70 1.13
C ASN A 106 -7.71 -11.23 2.50
N VAL A 107 -6.96 -10.98 3.58
CA VAL A 107 -7.39 -11.29 4.96
C VAL A 107 -8.67 -10.52 5.33
N CYS A 108 -8.72 -9.22 5.06
CA CYS A 108 -9.89 -8.38 5.36
C CYS A 108 -11.17 -8.90 4.69
N ILE A 109 -11.09 -9.29 3.41
CA ILE A 109 -12.26 -9.79 2.65
C ILE A 109 -12.51 -11.30 2.84
N GLY A 110 -11.77 -11.96 3.73
CA GLY A 110 -11.99 -13.36 4.10
C GLY A 110 -11.41 -14.40 3.13
N ASN A 111 -10.54 -13.98 2.20
CA ASN A 111 -9.87 -14.86 1.26
C ASN A 111 -8.54 -15.39 1.82
N ASP A 112 -8.63 -16.14 2.92
CA ASP A 112 -7.50 -16.64 3.71
C ASP A 112 -6.52 -17.50 2.89
N LYS A 113 -7.02 -18.34 1.98
CA LYS A 113 -6.19 -19.19 1.13
C LYS A 113 -5.28 -18.39 0.19
N GLU A 114 -5.80 -17.31 -0.38
CA GLU A 114 -5.00 -16.45 -1.27
C GLU A 114 -4.06 -15.57 -0.47
N ALA A 115 -4.51 -15.06 0.69
CA ALA A 115 -3.64 -14.35 1.62
C ALA A 115 -2.42 -15.20 2.02
N SER A 116 -2.62 -16.49 2.36
CA SER A 116 -1.53 -17.42 2.69
C SER A 116 -0.48 -17.53 1.58
N LYS A 117 -0.92 -17.71 0.32
CA LYS A 117 0.00 -17.75 -0.83
C LYS A 117 0.78 -16.45 -1.00
N LEU A 118 0.11 -15.31 -0.84
CA LEU A 118 0.74 -14.00 -0.98
C LEU A 118 1.76 -13.73 0.13
N PHE A 119 1.49 -14.19 1.36
CA PHE A 119 2.45 -14.08 2.46
C PHE A 119 3.67 -14.99 2.24
N GLN A 120 3.48 -16.21 1.73
CA GLN A 120 4.62 -17.06 1.31
C GLN A 120 5.43 -16.41 0.19
N GLN A 121 4.73 -15.85 -0.81
CA GLN A 121 5.38 -15.16 -1.91
C GLN A 121 6.13 -13.92 -1.42
N PHE A 122 5.61 -13.23 -0.41
CA PHE A 122 6.29 -12.13 0.24
C PHE A 122 7.59 -12.58 0.93
N GLU A 123 7.57 -13.65 1.74
CA GLU A 123 8.79 -14.18 2.38
C GLU A 123 9.84 -14.62 1.36
N ALA A 124 9.40 -15.22 0.25
CA ALA A 124 10.30 -15.68 -0.79
C ALA A 124 11.02 -14.55 -1.55
N ASN A 125 10.45 -13.34 -1.59
CA ASN A 125 10.97 -12.23 -2.39
C ASN A 125 11.53 -11.06 -1.56
N HIS A 126 11.08 -10.90 -0.31
CA HIS A 126 11.34 -9.71 0.49
C HIS A 126 11.92 -10.03 1.87
N TYR A 127 11.06 -10.15 2.87
CA TYR A 127 11.45 -10.27 4.27
C TYR A 127 10.69 -11.40 4.95
N ASP A 128 11.32 -12.04 5.94
CA ASP A 128 10.67 -12.99 6.86
C ASP A 128 9.50 -12.31 7.59
N LEU A 129 8.34 -12.97 7.68
CA LEU A 129 7.11 -12.41 8.27
C LEU A 129 7.22 -12.14 9.77
N ARG A 130 8.23 -12.71 10.43
CA ARG A 130 8.54 -12.52 11.86
C ARG A 130 9.64 -11.48 12.10
N SER A 131 10.20 -10.90 11.04
CA SER A 131 11.22 -9.87 11.13
C SER A 131 10.66 -8.53 11.62
N ASP A 132 11.55 -7.65 12.09
CA ASP A 132 11.16 -6.28 12.48
C ASP A 132 10.76 -5.42 11.26
N ALA A 133 11.16 -5.81 10.05
CA ALA A 133 10.78 -5.11 8.81
C ALA A 133 9.26 -5.09 8.60
N ILE A 134 8.56 -6.16 8.99
CA ILE A 134 7.10 -6.25 8.89
C ILE A 134 6.39 -5.18 9.72
N VAL A 135 6.94 -4.82 10.88
CA VAL A 135 6.38 -3.76 11.72
C VAL A 135 6.47 -2.42 11.00
N GLY A 136 7.62 -2.11 10.40
CA GLY A 136 7.81 -0.88 9.64
C GLY A 136 6.90 -0.79 8.41
N LEU A 137 6.77 -1.89 7.65
CA LEU A 137 5.90 -1.93 6.47
C LEU A 137 4.41 -1.85 6.85
N GLY A 138 3.99 -2.51 7.93
CA GLY A 138 2.64 -2.39 8.47
C GLY A 138 2.31 -0.97 8.93
N ALA A 139 3.25 -0.31 9.62
CA ALA A 139 3.10 1.07 10.07
C ALA A 139 3.03 2.07 8.90
N ASP A 140 3.84 1.91 7.83
CA ASP A 140 3.69 2.76 6.63
C ASP A 140 2.32 2.55 5.98
N LEU A 141 1.87 1.30 5.81
CA LEU A 141 0.55 1.01 5.25
C LEU A 141 -0.59 1.68 6.04
N GLU A 142 -0.57 1.52 7.37
CA GLU A 142 -1.50 2.19 8.27
C GLU A 142 -1.45 3.71 8.10
N TRP A 143 -0.27 4.32 8.20
CA TRP A 143 -0.09 5.76 8.06
C TRP A 143 -0.62 6.28 6.72
N ARG A 144 -0.42 5.54 5.63
CA ARG A 144 -0.93 5.90 4.29
C ARG A 144 -2.45 5.86 4.24
N LEU A 145 -3.08 4.81 4.74
CA LEU A 145 -4.55 4.73 4.77
C LEU A 145 -5.15 5.89 5.57
N ILE A 146 -4.56 6.21 6.74
CA ILE A 146 -4.97 7.35 7.57
C ILE A 146 -4.81 8.66 6.80
N SER A 147 -3.66 8.85 6.13
CA SER A 147 -3.39 10.06 5.34
C SER A 147 -4.36 10.24 4.17
N PHE A 148 -4.94 9.17 3.64
CA PHE A 148 -5.98 9.21 2.62
C PHE A 148 -7.40 9.40 3.19
N GLY A 149 -7.55 9.49 4.51
CA GLY A 149 -8.83 9.73 5.18
C GLY A 149 -9.62 8.46 5.48
N ALA A 150 -8.95 7.40 5.95
CA ALA A 150 -9.61 6.16 6.32
C ALA A 150 -10.74 6.37 7.36
N PRO A 151 -11.86 5.65 7.23
CA PRO A 151 -13.08 5.95 7.98
C PRO A 151 -13.15 5.33 9.38
N TYR A 152 -12.26 4.38 9.73
CA TYR A 152 -12.27 3.66 11.01
C TYR A 152 -13.61 2.99 11.34
N MET A 153 -14.25 2.38 10.34
CA MET A 153 -15.59 1.81 10.47
C MET A 153 -15.58 0.32 10.79
N ASN A 154 -14.41 -0.34 10.76
CA ASN A 154 -14.28 -1.79 10.88
C ASN A 154 -15.27 -2.54 9.96
N ARG A 155 -15.39 -2.07 8.71
CA ARG A 155 -16.38 -2.60 7.75
C ARG A 155 -16.15 -4.08 7.48
N TYR A 156 -14.89 -4.53 7.59
CA TYR A 156 -14.45 -5.86 7.23
C TYR A 156 -14.27 -6.79 8.44
N GLY A 157 -14.61 -6.35 9.66
CA GLY A 157 -14.46 -7.17 10.86
C GLY A 157 -15.25 -8.50 10.79
N ALA A 158 -16.41 -8.52 10.13
CA ALA A 158 -17.20 -9.74 9.96
C ALA A 158 -16.64 -10.71 8.90
N SER A 159 -15.93 -10.19 7.89
CA SER A 159 -15.31 -11.00 6.84
C SER A 159 -13.85 -11.35 7.14
N PHE A 160 -13.24 -10.69 8.11
CA PHE A 160 -11.85 -10.88 8.50
C PHE A 160 -11.55 -12.35 8.76
N LYS A 161 -10.58 -12.89 8.03
CA LYS A 161 -10.15 -14.28 8.18
C LYS A 161 -8.64 -14.41 7.99
N PHE A 162 -7.92 -14.48 9.09
CA PHE A 162 -6.48 -14.73 9.06
C PHE A 162 -6.20 -16.17 8.64
N PRO A 163 -5.14 -16.44 7.85
CA PRO A 163 -4.82 -17.79 7.45
C PRO A 163 -4.50 -18.69 8.64
N ASP A 164 -5.04 -19.90 8.61
CA ASP A 164 -4.68 -20.98 9.52
C ASP A 164 -4.61 -22.30 8.74
N ASP A 165 -3.51 -22.46 7.99
CA ASP A 165 -3.25 -23.60 7.13
C ASP A 165 -1.87 -24.20 7.42
N GLU A 166 -1.40 -25.12 6.57
CA GLU A 166 -0.12 -25.81 6.78
C GLU A 166 1.10 -24.88 6.69
N VAL A 167 0.95 -23.69 6.11
CA VAL A 167 2.06 -22.79 5.83
C VAL A 167 2.03 -21.55 6.71
N ILE A 168 0.87 -20.89 6.79
CA ILE A 168 0.65 -19.77 7.71
C ILE A 168 -0.30 -20.24 8.80
N LYS A 169 0.23 -20.32 10.02
CA LYS A 169 -0.53 -20.71 11.21
C LYS A 169 -1.02 -19.49 11.95
N SER A 170 -2.26 -19.57 12.43
CA SER A 170 -2.73 -18.60 13.40
C SER A 170 -1.88 -18.68 14.68
N PRO A 171 -1.47 -17.54 15.28
CA PRO A 171 -0.58 -17.56 16.42
C PRO A 171 -1.26 -18.21 17.63
N SER A 172 -0.72 -19.32 18.14
CA SER A 172 -1.28 -20.02 19.31
C SER A 172 -1.21 -19.20 20.61
N CYS A 173 -0.29 -18.23 20.66
CA CYS A 173 -0.10 -17.33 21.80
C CYS A 173 -0.97 -16.06 21.72
N LEU A 174 -1.92 -15.98 20.79
CA LEU A 174 -2.75 -14.79 20.60
C LEU A 174 -3.47 -14.34 21.88
N TYR A 175 -4.01 -15.29 22.65
CA TYR A 175 -4.73 -15.03 23.91
C TYR A 175 -3.80 -14.82 25.12
N GLY A 176 -2.48 -15.00 24.95
CA GLY A 176 -1.49 -14.84 26.02
C GLY A 176 -0.79 -13.47 25.99
N HIS A 177 -1.16 -12.59 25.06
CA HIS A 177 -0.53 -11.29 24.86
C HIS A 177 -1.59 -10.20 24.70
N ASP A 178 -1.47 -9.13 25.49
CA ASP A 178 -2.23 -7.91 25.25
C ASP A 178 -1.72 -7.22 23.96
N TYR A 179 -2.64 -6.59 23.23
CA TYR A 179 -2.32 -5.75 22.08
C TYR A 179 -1.46 -4.57 22.53
N THR A 180 -0.16 -4.58 22.23
CA THR A 180 0.70 -3.42 22.45
C THR A 180 0.78 -2.59 21.18
N VAL A 181 0.38 -1.34 21.28
CA VAL A 181 0.30 -0.36 20.17
C VAL A 181 1.68 -0.14 19.53
N ASP A 182 2.75 -0.35 20.29
CA ASP A 182 4.10 0.06 19.88
C ASP A 182 4.89 -1.05 19.17
N PHE A 183 4.37 -2.29 19.13
CA PHE A 183 5.01 -3.52 18.59
C PHE A 183 6.44 -3.83 19.09
N GLU A 184 7.14 -2.92 19.76
CA GLU A 184 8.38 -3.13 20.51
C GLU A 184 8.08 -4.09 21.68
N GLY A 185 8.80 -5.22 21.71
CA GLY A 185 8.53 -6.29 22.67
C GLY A 185 7.29 -7.15 22.37
N SER A 186 6.53 -6.86 21.31
CA SER A 186 5.42 -7.73 20.87
C SER A 186 5.92 -9.10 20.40
N CYS A 187 5.11 -10.13 20.64
CA CYS A 187 5.41 -11.48 20.19
C CYS A 187 5.58 -11.50 18.67
N LYS A 188 6.78 -11.88 18.19
CA LYS A 188 7.11 -11.92 16.76
C LYS A 188 6.14 -12.78 15.94
N ASN A 189 5.57 -13.81 16.56
CA ASN A 189 4.60 -14.68 15.92
C ASN A 189 3.21 -14.02 15.75
N CYS A 190 2.87 -13.01 16.55
CA CYS A 190 1.55 -12.35 16.50
C CYS A 190 1.54 -11.08 15.65
N ARG A 191 2.70 -10.52 15.28
CA ARG A 191 2.80 -9.20 14.62
C ARG A 191 1.99 -9.11 13.34
N LEU A 192 2.16 -10.06 12.42
CA LEU A 192 1.42 -10.06 11.16
C LEU A 192 -0.09 -10.11 11.38
N PHE A 193 -0.55 -10.95 12.31
CA PHE A 193 -1.97 -11.02 12.68
C PHE A 193 -2.48 -9.66 13.16
N TRP A 194 -1.77 -9.03 14.09
CA TRP A 194 -2.17 -7.75 14.66
C TRP A 194 -2.15 -6.62 13.64
N ILE A 195 -1.19 -6.61 12.72
CA ILE A 195 -1.18 -5.68 11.59
C ILE A 195 -2.43 -5.89 10.73
N CYS A 196 -2.75 -7.13 10.35
CA CYS A 196 -3.97 -7.42 9.57
C CYS A 196 -5.23 -6.96 10.30
N CYS A 197 -5.32 -7.23 11.61
CA CYS A 197 -6.44 -6.85 12.46
C CYS A 197 -6.59 -5.32 12.52
N ASN A 198 -5.50 -4.59 12.75
CA ASN A 198 -5.52 -3.13 12.81
C ASN A 198 -5.96 -2.51 11.47
N ILE A 199 -5.42 -3.01 10.34
CA ILE A 199 -5.83 -2.55 9.01
C ILE A 199 -7.31 -2.84 8.75
N SER A 200 -7.82 -3.99 9.19
CA SER A 200 -9.25 -4.32 9.10
C SER A 200 -10.13 -3.34 9.90
N HIS A 201 -9.65 -2.84 11.04
CA HIS A 201 -10.38 -1.84 11.83
C HIS A 201 -10.38 -0.45 11.19
N ILE A 202 -9.27 -0.08 10.53
CA ILE A 202 -9.09 1.20 9.83
C ILE A 202 -10.06 1.32 8.64
N LEU A 203 -10.27 0.21 7.91
CA LEU A 203 -11.16 0.13 6.75
C LEU A 203 -12.65 0.07 7.14
#